data_AF-A0A8C6Z3Z3-F1
#
_entry.id   AF-A0A8C6Z3Z3-F1
#
_cell.length_a   1.000
_cell.length_b   1.000
_cell.length_c   1.000
_cell.angle_alpha   90.00
_cell.angle_beta   90.00
_cell.angle_gamma   90.00
#
_symmetry.space_group_name_H-M   'P 1'
#
loop_
_entity.id
_entity.type
_entity.pdbx_description
1 polymer ?
#
loop_
_entity_poly.entity_id
_entity_poly.type
_entity_poly.pdbx_seq_one_letter_code
_entity_poly.pdbx_strand_id
1 'polypeptide(L)'
;MAGVEVFSHPAFHTRYRAGLCSAAALALLFIGALTYVPPLLVAYRSHGFWLKQSTYLEQPTVRFRYEVLFVATTGPEPGSFLAWSTFPAFNRLQEERLRVPLLSTREEDKNQDGKMDQLHFKLELPLQSTEYVVGVQLILIFSYQLHVSVINGTSPFASDYDLTNIVAAYQDRNVTTILSNPNPVWMIGRAADTPFIINATIHYPVEYQPGFWEMIKFAWIQYVSILLIFLWVFGRVKIFVFQNQVLSTTPISPLLPVSPLLTYKPHQS
;
A
#
# COMPACT_ATOMS: atom_id res chain seq x y z
N MET A 1 -16.07 55.41 4.15
CA MET A 1 -16.53 54.02 4.33
C MET A 1 -15.45 53.09 3.80
N ALA A 2 -15.00 52.12 4.60
CA ALA A 2 -13.97 51.15 4.21
C ALA A 2 -14.57 50.17 3.18
N GLY A 3 -14.09 50.24 1.94
CA GLY A 3 -14.46 49.32 0.86
C GLY A 3 -13.35 48.32 0.62
N VAL A 4 -13.70 47.04 0.49
CA VAL A 4 -12.75 45.97 0.18
C VAL A 4 -12.67 45.80 -1.34
N GLU A 5 -11.46 45.69 -1.85
CA GLU A 5 -11.22 45.36 -3.26
C GLU A 5 -11.66 43.92 -3.51
N VAL A 6 -12.63 43.75 -4.41
CA VAL A 6 -13.32 42.48 -4.64
C VAL A 6 -12.72 41.73 -5.82
N PHE A 7 -12.34 42.46 -6.88
CA PHE A 7 -11.80 41.90 -8.11
C PHE A 7 -11.07 42.99 -8.91
N SER A 8 -9.92 42.67 -9.46
CA SER A 8 -9.21 43.50 -10.43
C SER A 8 -8.71 42.63 -11.58
N HIS A 9 -8.96 43.10 -12.81
CA HIS A 9 -8.55 42.39 -14.02
C HIS A 9 -7.25 43.00 -14.56
N PRO A 10 -6.25 42.21 -14.96
CA PRO A 10 -4.99 42.78 -15.45
C PRO A 10 -5.09 43.36 -16.88
N ALA A 11 -6.06 42.92 -17.70
CA ALA A 11 -6.22 43.40 -19.08
C ALA A 11 -6.99 44.73 -19.21
N PHE A 12 -7.76 45.10 -18.18
CA PHE A 12 -8.48 46.38 -18.11
C PHE A 12 -8.39 46.85 -16.66
N HIS A 13 -7.75 47.99 -16.40
CA HIS A 13 -7.51 48.61 -15.08
C HIS A 13 -8.81 49.03 -14.35
N THR A 14 -9.88 48.25 -14.44
CA THR A 14 -11.16 48.50 -13.78
C THR A 14 -11.13 47.79 -12.42
N ARG A 15 -11.16 48.59 -11.35
CA ARG A 15 -11.19 48.07 -9.97
C ARG A 15 -12.62 48.05 -9.48
N TYR A 16 -13.07 46.93 -8.92
CA TYR A 16 -14.42 46.80 -8.37
C TYR A 16 -14.35 46.83 -6.84
N ARG A 17 -15.10 47.77 -6.23
CA ARG A 17 -15.31 47.82 -4.77
C ARG A 17 -16.74 47.46 -4.42
N ALA A 18 -16.88 46.77 -3.30
CA ALA A 18 -18.15 46.54 -2.63
C ALA A 18 -17.98 46.77 -1.11
N GLY A 19 -19.08 47.03 -0.42
CA GLY A 19 -19.10 47.09 1.05
C GLY A 19 -18.98 45.70 1.68
N LEU A 20 -18.42 45.63 2.89
CA LEU A 20 -18.17 44.39 3.66
C LEU A 20 -19.43 43.54 3.93
N CYS A 21 -20.62 44.15 3.91
CA CYS A 21 -21.91 43.49 4.12
C CYS A 21 -22.86 43.78 2.95
N SER A 22 -22.47 43.39 1.73
CA SER A 22 -23.26 43.57 0.51
C SER A 22 -23.57 42.23 -0.16
N ALA A 23 -24.61 42.17 -1.00
CA ALA A 23 -24.97 40.97 -1.76
C ALA A 23 -23.80 40.42 -2.60
N ALA A 24 -22.90 41.31 -3.07
CA ALA A 24 -21.69 40.95 -3.78
C ALA A 24 -20.65 40.23 -2.89
N ALA A 25 -20.49 40.65 -1.64
CA ALA A 25 -19.60 39.99 -0.69
C ALA A 25 -20.10 38.58 -0.32
N LEU A 26 -21.41 38.41 -0.14
CA LEU A 26 -22.03 37.09 0.09
C LEU A 26 -21.89 36.18 -1.14
N ALA A 27 -22.10 36.70 -2.34
CA ALA A 27 -21.93 35.93 -3.57
C ALA A 27 -20.47 35.47 -3.76
N LEU A 28 -19.48 36.29 -3.41
CA LEU A 28 -18.07 35.90 -3.44
C LEU A 28 -17.72 34.85 -2.40
N LEU A 29 -18.25 34.99 -1.18
CA LEU A 29 -18.09 33.95 -0.14
C LEU A 29 -18.70 32.63 -0.61
N PHE A 30 -19.88 32.68 -1.22
CA PHE A 30 -20.55 31.50 -1.76
C PHE A 30 -19.74 30.86 -2.90
N ILE A 31 -19.27 31.66 -3.87
CA ILE A 31 -18.41 31.16 -4.96
C ILE A 31 -17.09 30.61 -4.40
N GLY A 32 -16.50 31.25 -3.40
CA GLY A 32 -15.30 30.78 -2.71
C GLY A 32 -15.55 29.43 -2.03
N ALA A 33 -16.63 29.31 -1.26
CA ALA A 33 -17.04 28.06 -0.63
C ALA A 33 -17.23 26.96 -1.68
N LEU A 34 -17.91 27.25 -2.79
CA LEU A 34 -18.15 26.30 -3.88
C LEU A 34 -16.87 25.97 -4.68
N THR A 35 -15.84 26.81 -4.61
CA THR A 35 -14.54 26.53 -5.24
C THR A 35 -13.70 25.58 -4.40
N TYR A 36 -13.73 25.68 -3.06
CA TYR A 36 -12.82 24.93 -2.19
C TYR A 36 -13.46 23.73 -1.46
N VAL A 37 -14.76 23.80 -1.13
CA VAL A 37 -15.46 22.76 -0.35
C VAL A 37 -15.80 21.51 -1.18
N PRO A 38 -16.36 21.62 -2.41
CA PRO A 38 -16.67 20.44 -3.22
C PRO A 38 -15.44 19.61 -3.61
N PRO A 39 -14.28 20.17 -4.01
CA PRO A 39 -13.07 19.38 -4.26
C PRO A 39 -12.64 18.55 -3.06
N LEU A 40 -12.75 19.11 -1.86
CA LEU A 40 -12.42 18.41 -0.61
C LEU A 40 -13.40 17.26 -0.36
N LEU A 41 -14.71 17.48 -0.56
CA LEU A 41 -15.74 16.44 -0.43
C LEU A 41 -15.56 15.32 -1.45
N VAL A 42 -15.24 15.65 -2.70
CA VAL A 42 -15.01 14.66 -3.76
C VAL A 42 -13.77 13.83 -3.46
N ALA A 43 -12.65 14.47 -3.07
CA ALA A 43 -11.44 13.76 -2.67
C ALA A 43 -11.68 12.88 -1.44
N TYR A 44 -12.42 13.38 -0.44
CA TYR A 44 -12.76 12.60 0.75
C TYR A 44 -13.63 11.38 0.41
N ARG A 45 -14.56 11.51 -0.53
CA ARG A 45 -15.52 10.47 -0.91
C ARG A 45 -14.97 9.47 -1.94
N SER A 46 -13.86 9.77 -2.60
CA SER A 46 -13.21 8.86 -3.56
C SER A 46 -12.41 7.73 -2.89
N HIS A 47 -12.47 7.60 -1.57
CA HIS A 47 -11.77 6.59 -0.76
C HIS A 47 -10.22 6.63 -0.82
N GLY A 48 -9.63 7.54 -1.59
CA GLY A 48 -8.17 7.71 -1.69
C GLY A 48 -7.57 8.73 -0.73
N PHE A 49 -8.39 9.57 -0.10
CA PHE A 49 -7.94 10.63 0.82
C PHE A 49 -7.49 10.11 2.18
N TRP A 50 -8.11 9.04 2.68
CA TRP A 50 -7.75 8.41 3.93
C TRP A 50 -7.78 6.90 3.75
N LEU A 51 -6.64 6.34 3.33
CA LEU A 51 -6.49 4.90 3.18
C LEU A 51 -6.57 4.25 4.57
N LYS A 52 -7.78 3.81 4.96
CA LYS A 52 -8.04 3.21 6.29
C LYS A 52 -7.53 1.79 6.41
N GLN A 53 -7.46 1.09 5.28
CA GLN A 53 -6.96 -0.25 5.17
C GLN A 53 -5.93 -0.32 4.08
N SER A 54 -4.78 -0.75 4.52
CA SER A 54 -3.70 -1.30 3.74
C SER A 54 -3.21 -2.45 4.61
N THR A 55 -2.95 -3.58 4.00
CA THR A 55 -2.65 -4.78 4.77
C THR A 55 -1.31 -4.57 5.48
N TYR A 56 -1.32 -4.47 6.82
CA TYR A 56 -0.10 -4.60 7.60
C TYR A 56 0.16 -6.07 7.72
N LEU A 57 1.20 -6.54 7.06
CA LEU A 57 1.87 -7.71 7.59
C LEU A 57 3.09 -7.22 8.32
N GLU A 58 3.11 -7.53 9.60
CA GLU A 58 4.36 -7.65 10.29
C GLU A 58 5.24 -8.64 9.50
N GLN A 59 6.47 -8.26 9.19
CA GLN A 59 7.44 -9.19 8.61
C GLN A 59 7.97 -10.10 9.75
N PRO A 60 7.47 -11.34 9.85
CA PRO A 60 7.96 -12.30 10.83
C PRO A 60 9.44 -12.60 10.58
N THR A 61 10.13 -13.00 11.63
CA THR A 61 11.41 -13.68 11.45
C THR A 61 11.12 -15.15 11.15
N VAL A 62 11.24 -15.52 9.88
CA VAL A 62 11.12 -16.91 9.42
C VAL A 62 12.52 -17.51 9.33
N ARG A 63 12.68 -18.71 9.87
CA ARG A 63 13.90 -19.50 9.70
C ARG A 63 13.54 -20.93 9.36
N PHE A 64 14.19 -21.48 8.35
CA PHE A 64 14.06 -22.89 8.03
C PHE A 64 14.78 -23.74 9.09
N ARG A 65 14.10 -24.74 9.64
CA ARG A 65 14.68 -25.58 10.71
C ARG A 65 15.58 -26.71 10.20
N TYR A 66 15.74 -26.82 8.88
CA TYR A 66 16.41 -27.97 8.25
C TYR A 66 15.73 -29.31 8.59
N GLU A 67 14.44 -29.26 8.90
CA GLU A 67 13.62 -30.42 9.22
C GLU A 67 12.67 -30.68 8.04
N VAL A 68 12.74 -31.89 7.50
CA VAL A 68 12.05 -32.27 6.25
C VAL A 68 11.39 -33.63 6.42
N LEU A 69 10.19 -33.78 5.87
CA LEU A 69 9.54 -35.06 5.67
C LEU A 69 9.10 -35.17 4.21
N PHE A 70 9.49 -36.27 3.58
CA PHE A 70 9.36 -36.46 2.15
C PHE A 70 8.83 -37.85 1.85
N VAL A 71 7.83 -37.92 0.96
CA VAL A 71 7.27 -39.16 0.44
C VAL A 71 7.11 -39.02 -1.07
N ALA A 72 7.68 -39.96 -1.82
CA ALA A 72 7.53 -40.10 -3.26
C ALA A 72 6.73 -41.36 -3.57
N THR A 73 5.56 -41.21 -4.17
CA THR A 73 4.75 -42.34 -4.64
C THR A 73 5.31 -42.82 -5.96
N THR A 74 5.67 -44.11 -6.06
CA THR A 74 6.33 -44.68 -7.24
C THR A 74 5.38 -45.44 -8.16
N GLY A 75 4.21 -45.85 -7.67
CA GLY A 75 3.22 -46.55 -8.47
C GLY A 75 1.79 -46.33 -7.97
N PRO A 76 0.80 -46.87 -8.69
CA PRO A 76 -0.60 -46.81 -8.30
C PRO A 76 -0.98 -47.84 -7.22
N GLU A 77 -0.09 -48.78 -6.91
CA GLU A 77 -0.36 -49.84 -5.93
C GLU A 77 -0.27 -49.31 -4.48
N PRO A 78 -1.20 -49.70 -3.59
CA PRO A 78 -1.11 -49.36 -2.17
C PRO A 78 0.21 -49.88 -1.58
N GLY A 79 1.08 -48.96 -1.15
CA GLY A 79 2.39 -49.29 -0.57
C GLY A 79 3.60 -49.10 -1.50
N SER A 80 3.38 -48.74 -2.78
CA SER A 80 4.45 -48.36 -3.71
C SER A 80 4.89 -46.91 -3.50
N PHE A 81 5.64 -46.67 -2.44
CA PHE A 81 6.21 -45.36 -2.14
C PHE A 81 7.60 -45.48 -1.52
N LEU A 82 8.39 -44.43 -1.73
CA LEU A 82 9.67 -44.20 -1.08
C LEU A 82 9.51 -43.06 -0.09
N ALA A 83 10.09 -43.19 1.09
CA ALA A 83 9.97 -42.19 2.13
C ALA A 83 11.32 -41.88 2.75
N TRP A 84 11.48 -40.63 3.17
CA TRP A 84 12.65 -40.18 3.91
C TRP A 84 12.31 -38.94 4.73
N SER A 85 12.93 -38.84 5.89
CA SER A 85 12.84 -37.65 6.73
C SER A 85 14.17 -37.37 7.41
N THR A 86 14.35 -36.14 7.89
CA THR A 86 15.42 -35.82 8.84
C THR A 86 15.19 -36.44 10.22
N PHE A 87 13.98 -36.93 10.53
CA PHE A 87 13.66 -37.57 11.80
C PHE A 87 14.10 -39.05 11.82
N PRO A 88 15.03 -39.45 12.69
CA PRO A 88 15.54 -40.83 12.72
C PRO A 88 14.46 -41.86 13.05
N ALA A 89 13.51 -41.52 13.93
CA ALA A 89 12.42 -42.41 14.32
C ALA A 89 11.51 -42.76 13.12
N PHE A 90 11.21 -41.78 12.26
CA PHE A 90 10.43 -42.01 11.05
C PHE A 90 11.17 -42.93 10.09
N ASN A 91 12.46 -42.69 9.85
CA ASN A 91 13.27 -43.51 8.94
C ASN A 91 13.37 -44.97 9.39
N ARG A 92 13.47 -45.22 10.70
CA ARG A 92 13.47 -46.58 11.25
C ARG A 92 12.17 -47.34 11.00
N LEU A 93 11.04 -46.65 10.91
CA LEU A 93 9.74 -47.30 10.64
C LEU A 93 9.55 -47.63 9.15
N GLN A 94 10.28 -46.96 8.25
CA GLN A 94 10.13 -47.16 6.81
C GLN A 94 11.00 -48.30 6.27
N GLU A 95 12.08 -48.66 6.96
CA GLU A 95 13.02 -49.76 6.64
C GLU A 95 13.24 -49.96 5.14
N GLU A 96 12.56 -50.93 4.51
CA GLU A 96 12.67 -51.29 3.09
C GLU A 96 12.29 -50.16 2.12
N ARG A 97 11.49 -49.19 2.57
CA ARG A 97 11.00 -48.04 1.79
C ARG A 97 11.84 -46.79 1.98
N LEU A 98 12.88 -46.86 2.82
CA LEU A 98 13.76 -45.75 3.09
C LEU A 98 14.68 -45.49 1.89
N ARG A 99 14.60 -44.29 1.31
CA ARG A 99 15.55 -43.84 0.30
C ARG A 99 16.13 -42.49 0.67
N VAL A 100 17.43 -42.45 0.95
CA VAL A 100 18.12 -41.22 1.34
C VAL A 100 18.38 -40.33 0.11
N PRO A 101 17.82 -39.12 0.04
CA PRO A 101 18.10 -38.16 -1.02
C PRO A 101 19.31 -37.28 -0.68
N LEU A 102 19.85 -36.60 -1.68
CA LEU A 102 20.76 -35.48 -1.49
C LEU A 102 19.97 -34.18 -1.29
N LEU A 103 20.24 -33.47 -0.19
CA LEU A 103 19.57 -32.22 0.16
C LEU A 103 20.53 -31.03 0.02
N SER A 104 20.06 -29.95 -0.58
CA SER A 104 20.77 -28.67 -0.64
C SER A 104 19.80 -27.54 -0.35
N THR A 105 20.17 -26.65 0.56
CA THR A 105 19.34 -25.51 0.95
C THR A 105 20.16 -24.23 1.05
N ARG A 106 19.57 -23.11 0.67
CA ARG A 106 20.18 -21.78 0.75
C ARG A 106 19.09 -20.77 1.09
N GLU A 107 19.23 -20.12 2.23
CA GLU A 107 18.45 -18.92 2.56
C GLU A 107 19.15 -17.69 1.97
N GLU A 108 18.37 -16.73 1.51
CA GLU A 108 18.86 -15.49 0.90
C GLU A 108 18.10 -14.29 1.46
N ASP A 109 18.87 -13.29 1.88
CA ASP A 109 18.42 -11.95 2.24
C ASP A 109 18.74 -11.05 1.04
N LYS A 110 17.72 -10.65 0.29
CA LYS A 110 17.88 -9.89 -0.96
C LYS A 110 18.05 -8.41 -0.72
N ASN A 111 17.40 -7.88 0.31
CA ASN A 111 17.40 -6.46 0.63
C ASN A 111 18.46 -6.08 1.69
N GLN A 112 19.18 -7.06 2.23
CA GLN A 112 20.22 -6.93 3.25
C GLN A 112 19.71 -6.31 4.56
N ASP A 113 18.45 -6.57 4.92
CA ASP A 113 17.83 -6.04 6.14
C ASP A 113 18.04 -6.92 7.39
N GLY A 114 18.73 -8.07 7.24
CA GLY A 114 19.01 -9.03 8.29
C GLY A 114 17.92 -10.09 8.48
N LYS A 115 16.84 -10.03 7.69
CA LYS A 115 15.78 -11.04 7.63
C LYS A 115 15.91 -11.82 6.32
N MET A 116 15.59 -13.10 6.39
CA MET A 116 15.61 -13.94 5.20
C MET A 116 14.37 -13.64 4.36
N ASP A 117 14.54 -13.52 3.04
CA ASP A 117 13.47 -13.23 2.08
C ASP A 117 13.08 -14.48 1.28
N GLN A 118 14.05 -15.36 1.01
CA GLN A 118 13.86 -16.52 0.15
C GLN A 118 14.58 -17.75 0.68
N LEU A 119 13.95 -18.92 0.47
CA LEU A 119 14.58 -20.23 0.64
C LEU A 119 14.63 -20.93 -0.71
N HIS A 120 15.85 -21.23 -1.15
CA HIS A 120 16.13 -22.16 -2.25
C HIS A 120 16.31 -23.55 -1.66
N PHE A 121 15.45 -24.48 -2.06
CA PHE A 121 15.45 -25.86 -1.63
C PHE A 121 15.62 -26.77 -2.85
N LYS A 122 16.61 -27.65 -2.79
CA LYS A 122 16.87 -28.66 -3.81
C LYS A 122 16.98 -30.03 -3.16
N LEU A 123 16.20 -30.99 -3.66
CA LEU A 123 16.22 -32.37 -3.23
C LEU A 123 16.44 -33.27 -4.45
N GLU A 124 17.42 -34.18 -4.37
CA GLU A 124 17.72 -35.15 -5.41
C GLU A 124 17.51 -36.56 -4.85
N LEU A 125 16.44 -37.22 -5.29
CA LEU A 125 16.09 -38.58 -4.91
C LEU A 125 16.72 -39.56 -5.90
N PRO A 126 17.68 -40.40 -5.49
CA PRO A 126 18.22 -41.43 -6.35
C PRO A 126 17.16 -42.51 -6.61
N LEU A 127 16.87 -42.77 -7.87
CA LEU A 127 15.89 -43.75 -8.33
C LEU A 127 16.57 -44.82 -9.19
N GLN A 128 16.01 -46.02 -9.19
CA GLN A 128 16.42 -47.08 -10.11
C GLN A 128 15.85 -46.83 -11.51
N SER A 129 16.45 -47.45 -12.53
CA SER A 129 16.01 -47.34 -13.93
C SER A 129 14.58 -47.81 -14.19
N THR A 130 14.06 -48.71 -13.35
CA THR A 130 12.70 -49.25 -13.39
C THR A 130 11.69 -48.45 -12.55
N GLU A 131 12.17 -47.61 -11.63
CA GLU A 131 11.33 -46.81 -10.74
C GLU A 131 10.94 -45.50 -11.40
N TYR A 132 9.68 -45.11 -11.28
CA TYR A 132 9.17 -43.79 -11.67
C TYR A 132 8.49 -43.14 -10.45
N VAL A 133 8.25 -41.84 -10.51
CA VAL A 133 7.53 -41.11 -9.45
C VAL A 133 6.23 -40.58 -10.06
N VAL A 134 5.12 -40.86 -9.38
CA VAL A 134 3.77 -40.46 -9.76
C VAL A 134 3.29 -39.27 -8.93
N GLY A 135 3.74 -39.19 -7.69
CA GLY A 135 3.31 -38.16 -6.76
C GLY A 135 4.36 -37.85 -5.71
N VAL A 136 4.31 -36.64 -5.17
CA VAL A 136 5.23 -36.16 -4.14
C VAL A 136 4.43 -35.48 -3.03
N GLN A 137 4.76 -35.84 -1.80
CA GLN A 137 4.38 -35.12 -0.60
C GLN A 137 5.66 -34.62 0.07
N LEU A 138 5.72 -33.30 0.29
CA LEU A 138 6.87 -32.65 0.91
C LEU A 138 6.37 -31.74 2.01
N ILE A 139 6.88 -31.95 3.22
CA ILE A 139 6.64 -31.11 4.38
C ILE A 139 7.98 -30.51 4.80
N LEU A 140 8.01 -29.18 4.87
CA LEU A 140 9.16 -28.39 5.31
C LEU A 140 8.76 -27.67 6.60
N ILE A 141 9.62 -27.75 7.60
CA ILE A 141 9.33 -27.18 8.91
C ILE A 141 10.12 -25.88 9.10
N PHE A 142 9.41 -24.84 9.53
CA PHE A 142 9.94 -23.50 9.76
C PHE A 142 9.68 -23.08 11.20
N SER A 143 10.62 -22.32 11.77
CA SER A 143 10.35 -21.52 12.96
C SER A 143 9.88 -20.15 12.53
N TYR A 144 8.78 -19.72 13.12
CA TYR A 144 8.11 -18.47 12.78
C TYR A 144 7.98 -17.63 14.05
N GLN A 145 8.62 -16.46 14.07
CA GLN A 145 8.58 -15.54 15.21
C GLN A 145 7.97 -14.20 14.79
N LEU A 146 6.88 -13.84 15.45
CA LEU A 146 6.30 -12.50 15.42
C LEU A 146 6.91 -11.67 16.57
N HIS A 147 7.18 -10.40 16.32
CA HIS A 147 7.67 -9.41 17.29
C HIS A 147 6.60 -9.04 18.32
N VAL A 148 5.31 -9.19 18.02
CA VAL A 148 4.25 -8.92 19.00
C VAL A 148 4.01 -10.15 19.89
N SER A 149 4.61 -10.15 21.08
CA SER A 149 4.30 -11.13 22.12
C SER A 149 2.86 -10.96 22.62
N VAL A 150 2.18 -12.07 22.95
CA VAL A 150 0.85 -12.01 23.61
C VAL A 150 0.97 -11.47 25.02
N ILE A 151 2.08 -11.78 25.70
CA ILE A 151 2.36 -11.33 27.06
C ILE A 151 3.11 -10.00 26.98
N ASN A 152 2.54 -8.97 27.60
CA ASN A 152 3.23 -7.70 27.78
C ASN A 152 4.12 -7.75 29.02
N GLY A 153 5.40 -8.04 28.82
CA GLY A 153 6.39 -8.14 29.91
C GLY A 153 6.62 -6.83 30.68
N THR A 154 6.14 -5.70 30.16
CA THR A 154 6.28 -4.38 30.79
C THR A 154 5.01 -3.91 31.51
N SER A 155 3.95 -4.72 31.54
CA SER A 155 2.70 -4.31 32.18
C SER A 155 2.84 -4.24 33.70
N PRO A 156 2.36 -3.17 34.35
CA PRO A 156 2.29 -3.11 35.81
C PRO A 156 1.09 -3.87 36.39
N PHE A 157 0.17 -4.37 35.56
CA PHE A 157 -1.09 -4.96 36.00
C PHE A 157 -0.99 -6.49 36.12
N ALA A 158 -1.33 -7.02 37.30
CA ALA A 158 -1.33 -8.47 37.55
C ALA A 158 -2.30 -9.24 36.64
N SER A 159 -3.38 -8.60 36.18
CA SER A 159 -4.35 -9.17 35.23
C SER A 159 -3.72 -9.57 33.90
N ASP A 160 -2.68 -8.87 33.46
CA ASP A 160 -2.03 -9.11 32.16
C ASP A 160 -1.12 -10.35 32.19
N TYR A 161 -0.81 -10.81 33.41
CA TYR A 161 -0.06 -12.05 33.66
C TYR A 161 -0.97 -13.21 34.09
N ASP A 162 -2.29 -12.99 34.20
CA ASP A 162 -3.23 -14.07 34.50
C ASP A 162 -3.34 -15.04 33.31
N LEU A 163 -3.23 -16.33 33.61
CA LEU A 163 -3.24 -17.38 32.60
C LEU A 163 -4.55 -17.37 31.81
N THR A 164 -5.68 -17.07 32.46
CA THR A 164 -7.00 -17.00 31.81
C THR A 164 -7.02 -15.94 30.71
N ASN A 165 -6.51 -14.74 31.01
CA ASN A 165 -6.47 -13.63 30.06
C ASN A 165 -5.47 -13.86 28.95
N ILE A 166 -4.30 -14.44 29.27
CA ILE A 166 -3.30 -14.80 28.26
C ILE A 166 -3.86 -15.84 27.28
N VAL A 167 -4.53 -16.88 27.79
CA VAL A 167 -5.12 -17.94 26.97
C VAL A 167 -6.27 -17.41 26.12
N ALA A 168 -7.14 -16.56 26.67
CA ALA A 168 -8.19 -15.89 25.90
C ALA A 168 -7.62 -15.01 24.78
N ALA A 169 -6.63 -14.16 25.09
CA ALA A 169 -5.96 -13.32 24.11
C ALA A 169 -5.23 -14.12 23.02
N TYR A 170 -4.73 -15.32 23.35
CA TYR A 170 -4.14 -16.23 22.38
C TYR A 170 -5.20 -16.88 21.48
N GLN A 171 -6.36 -17.27 22.02
CA GLN A 171 -7.44 -17.86 21.23
C GLN A 171 -8.12 -16.84 20.31
N ASP A 172 -8.16 -15.57 20.70
CA ASP A 172 -8.64 -14.48 19.87
C ASP A 172 -7.66 -14.15 18.71
N ARG A 173 -6.41 -14.63 18.74
CA ARG A 173 -5.46 -14.43 17.64
C ARG A 173 -5.81 -15.33 16.46
N ASN A 174 -6.37 -14.72 15.42
CA ASN A 174 -6.53 -15.34 14.11
C ASN A 174 -5.22 -15.30 13.28
N VAL A 175 -4.12 -15.85 13.80
CA VAL A 175 -2.83 -15.90 13.09
C VAL A 175 -2.70 -17.27 12.41
N THR A 176 -2.85 -17.30 11.09
CA THR A 176 -2.62 -18.49 10.28
C THR A 176 -1.53 -18.21 9.24
N THR A 177 -0.52 -19.06 9.18
CA THR A 177 0.50 -19.01 8.12
C THR A 177 0.08 -19.98 7.03
N ILE A 178 -0.28 -19.46 5.86
CA ILE A 178 -0.71 -20.27 4.72
C ILE A 178 0.32 -20.10 3.61
N LEU A 179 0.81 -21.22 3.06
CA LEU A 179 1.59 -21.19 1.84
C LEU A 179 0.66 -20.90 0.67
N SER A 180 0.71 -19.67 0.16
CA SER A 180 -0.14 -19.23 -0.95
C SER A 180 0.47 -19.55 -2.32
N ASN A 181 -0.36 -20.04 -3.25
CA ASN A 181 -0.04 -20.25 -4.67
C ASN A 181 1.19 -21.15 -4.96
N PRO A 182 1.20 -22.41 -4.49
CA PRO A 182 2.16 -23.38 -4.99
C PRO A 182 1.87 -23.65 -6.48
N ASN A 183 2.84 -23.39 -7.36
CA ASN A 183 2.76 -23.66 -8.80
C ASN A 183 3.74 -24.78 -9.19
N PRO A 184 3.44 -26.05 -8.86
CA PRO A 184 4.32 -27.17 -9.20
C PRO A 184 4.34 -27.41 -10.71
N VAL A 185 5.52 -27.57 -11.27
CA VAL A 185 5.72 -27.95 -12.68
C VAL A 185 6.33 -29.34 -12.72
N TRP A 186 5.66 -30.27 -13.40
CA TRP A 186 6.14 -31.65 -13.58
C TRP A 186 6.86 -31.78 -14.93
N MET A 187 8.10 -32.24 -14.91
CA MET A 187 8.88 -32.53 -16.12
C MET A 187 9.03 -34.05 -16.30
N ILE A 188 8.72 -34.53 -17.50
CA ILE A 188 8.87 -35.94 -17.89
C ILE A 188 10.12 -36.14 -18.75
N GLY A 189 10.59 -37.38 -18.87
CA GLY A 189 11.76 -37.73 -19.71
C GLY A 189 13.08 -37.87 -18.95
N ARG A 190 13.04 -38.47 -17.76
CA ARG A 190 14.23 -38.79 -16.96
C ARG A 190 15.08 -39.87 -17.65
N ALA A 191 16.41 -39.73 -17.63
CA ALA A 191 17.31 -40.81 -18.04
C ALA A 191 17.37 -41.92 -16.97
N ALA A 192 17.78 -43.13 -17.36
CA ALA A 192 17.73 -44.32 -16.51
C ALA A 192 18.49 -44.18 -15.18
N ASP A 193 19.60 -43.44 -15.16
CA ASP A 193 20.51 -43.33 -14.01
C ASP A 193 20.55 -41.93 -13.36
N THR A 194 19.62 -41.04 -13.73
CA THR A 194 19.58 -39.69 -13.14
C THR A 194 18.59 -39.64 -11.98
N PRO A 195 18.90 -38.93 -10.88
CA PRO A 195 17.98 -38.79 -9.77
C PRO A 195 16.72 -38.00 -10.16
N PHE A 196 15.67 -38.15 -9.38
CA PHE A 196 14.50 -37.28 -9.45
C PHE A 196 14.78 -36.01 -8.64
N ILE A 197 14.65 -34.85 -9.29
CA ILE A 197 15.05 -33.55 -8.72
C ILE A 197 13.82 -32.71 -8.42
N ILE A 198 13.75 -32.21 -7.19
CA ILE A 198 12.77 -31.21 -6.75
C ILE A 198 13.53 -29.91 -6.53
N ASN A 199 13.15 -28.87 -7.27
CA ASN A 199 13.59 -27.51 -7.03
C ASN A 199 12.39 -26.71 -6.52
N ALA A 200 12.50 -26.17 -5.32
CA ALA A 200 11.48 -25.31 -4.71
C ALA A 200 12.12 -23.99 -4.29
N THR A 201 11.45 -22.89 -4.63
CA THR A 201 11.84 -21.54 -4.21
C THR A 201 10.69 -20.94 -3.43
N ILE A 202 10.88 -20.83 -2.11
CA ILE A 202 9.86 -20.33 -1.19
C ILE A 202 10.18 -18.87 -0.92
N HIS A 203 9.18 -18.01 -1.12
CA HIS A 203 9.27 -16.58 -0.89
C HIS A 203 8.60 -16.27 0.45
N TYR A 204 9.26 -15.45 1.27
CA TYR A 204 8.70 -14.92 2.51
C TYR A 204 8.12 -13.52 2.21
N PRO A 205 6.79 -13.37 2.05
CA PRO A 205 6.22 -12.09 1.66
C PRO A 205 6.26 -11.08 2.81
N VAL A 206 6.51 -9.82 2.47
CA VAL A 206 6.32 -8.66 3.33
C VAL A 206 5.16 -7.85 2.75
N GLU A 207 4.01 -7.76 3.43
CA GLU A 207 2.96 -6.81 3.03
C GLU A 207 3.10 -5.50 3.81
N TYR A 208 2.98 -4.41 3.07
CA TYR A 208 3.37 -3.07 3.49
C TYR A 208 2.16 -2.23 3.91
N GLN A 209 2.24 -1.55 5.07
CA GLN A 209 1.39 -0.40 5.34
C GLN A 209 2.03 0.92 4.90
N PRO A 210 1.29 1.76 4.15
CA PRO A 210 1.61 3.15 3.91
C PRO A 210 1.66 3.89 5.23
N GLY A 211 2.82 4.48 5.49
CA GLY A 211 3.01 5.37 6.63
C GLY A 211 2.19 6.67 6.52
N PHE A 212 2.22 7.47 7.58
CA PHE A 212 1.53 8.77 7.64
C PHE A 212 1.87 9.69 6.46
N TRP A 213 3.17 9.81 6.13
CA TRP A 213 3.63 10.63 5.01
C TRP A 213 3.19 10.08 3.66
N GLU A 214 3.01 8.77 3.55
CA GLU A 214 2.47 8.15 2.35
C GLU A 214 0.97 8.42 2.18
N MET A 215 0.20 8.38 3.25
CA MET A 215 -1.21 8.79 3.19
C MET A 215 -1.34 10.26 2.78
N ILE A 216 -0.54 11.14 3.38
CA ILE A 216 -0.51 12.55 2.99
C ILE A 216 -0.14 12.69 1.52
N LYS A 217 0.87 11.93 1.04
CA LYS A 217 1.35 12.04 -0.34
C LYS A 217 0.23 11.83 -1.36
N PHE A 218 -0.63 10.84 -1.14
CA PHE A 218 -1.73 10.57 -2.05
C PHE A 218 -2.91 11.53 -1.86
N ALA A 219 -3.20 11.93 -0.63
CA ALA A 219 -4.27 12.87 -0.33
C ALA A 219 -4.05 14.24 -1.00
N TRP A 220 -2.83 14.78 -0.96
CA TRP A 220 -2.55 16.08 -1.58
C TRP A 220 -2.62 16.03 -3.10
N ILE A 221 -2.14 14.97 -3.73
CA ILE A 221 -2.19 14.79 -5.19
C ILE A 221 -3.64 14.79 -5.67
N GLN A 222 -4.51 14.03 -5.00
CA GLN A 222 -5.93 13.95 -5.34
C GLN A 222 -6.65 15.30 -5.15
N TYR A 223 -6.42 15.97 -4.02
CA TYR A 223 -7.06 17.24 -3.73
C TYR A 223 -6.64 18.33 -4.74
N VAL A 224 -5.34 18.48 -5.01
CA VAL A 224 -4.83 19.51 -5.92
C VAL A 224 -5.34 19.27 -7.35
N SER A 225 -5.37 18.02 -7.81
CA SER A 225 -5.84 17.67 -9.15
C SER A 225 -7.30 18.11 -9.39
N ILE A 226 -8.17 17.90 -8.40
CA ILE A 226 -9.59 18.31 -8.50
C ILE A 226 -9.72 19.83 -8.29
N LEU A 227 -8.96 20.40 -7.36
CA LEU A 227 -9.00 21.84 -7.06
C LEU A 227 -8.66 22.70 -8.28
N LEU A 228 -7.68 22.30 -9.10
CA LEU A 228 -7.31 23.06 -10.30
C LEU A 228 -8.46 23.18 -11.31
N ILE A 229 -9.25 22.12 -11.49
CA ILE A 229 -10.43 22.14 -12.36
C ILE A 229 -11.46 23.13 -11.81
N PHE A 230 -11.71 23.09 -10.50
CA PHE A 230 -12.65 24.01 -9.84
C PHE A 230 -12.17 25.46 -9.89
N LEU A 231 -10.89 25.73 -9.67
CA LEU A 231 -10.31 27.07 -9.80
C LEU A 231 -10.49 27.62 -11.22
N TRP A 232 -10.30 26.78 -12.24
CA TRP A 232 -10.52 27.17 -13.63
C TRP A 232 -11.99 27.48 -13.93
N VAL A 233 -12.93 26.60 -13.55
CA VAL A 233 -14.37 26.79 -13.77
C VAL A 233 -14.88 28.02 -13.04
N PHE A 234 -14.64 28.12 -11.72
CA PHE A 234 -15.14 29.22 -10.92
C PHE A 234 -14.40 30.54 -11.18
N GLY A 235 -13.18 30.49 -11.71
CA GLY A 235 -12.52 31.65 -12.29
C GLY A 235 -13.32 32.26 -13.44
N ARG A 236 -13.81 31.42 -14.37
CA ARG A 236 -14.66 31.85 -15.49
C ARG A 236 -16.02 32.39 -15.02
N VAL A 237 -16.64 31.73 -14.04
CA VAL A 237 -17.91 32.18 -13.45
C VAL A 237 -17.75 33.56 -12.79
N LYS A 238 -16.68 33.78 -12.02
CA LYS A 238 -16.40 35.10 -11.40
C LYS A 238 -16.27 36.19 -12.46
N ILE A 239 -15.48 35.93 -13.51
CA ILE A 239 -15.30 36.89 -14.62
C ILE A 239 -16.66 37.23 -15.24
N PHE A 240 -17.48 36.23 -15.55
CA PHE A 240 -18.82 36.43 -16.12
C PHE A 240 -19.74 37.27 -15.22
N VAL A 241 -19.79 36.97 -13.92
CA VAL A 241 -20.65 37.65 -12.95
C VAL A 241 -20.30 39.13 -12.81
N PHE A 242 -19.00 39.46 -12.78
CA PHE A 242 -18.54 40.85 -12.62
C PHE A 242 -18.53 41.63 -13.94
N GLN A 243 -18.21 41.00 -15.07
CA GLN A 243 -18.26 41.67 -16.39
C GLN A 243 -19.69 42.04 -16.79
N ASN A 244 -20.66 41.16 -16.53
CA ASN A 244 -22.06 41.39 -16.88
C ASN A 244 -22.85 42.17 -15.81
N GLN A 245 -22.19 42.69 -14.77
CA GLN A 245 -22.82 43.41 -13.66
C GLN A 245 -24.04 42.69 -13.05
N VAL A 246 -24.00 41.35 -13.00
CA VAL A 246 -25.08 40.52 -12.44
C VAL A 246 -25.31 40.85 -10.95
N LEU A 247 -24.28 41.41 -10.30
CA LEU A 247 -24.32 41.94 -8.95
C LEU A 247 -24.00 43.44 -8.98
N SER A 248 -24.76 44.23 -8.23
CA SER A 248 -24.54 45.68 -8.09
C SER A 248 -23.16 45.94 -7.49
N THR A 249 -22.21 46.25 -8.36
CA THR A 249 -20.84 46.63 -8.00
C THR A 249 -20.59 48.02 -8.55
N THR A 250 -19.87 48.84 -7.79
CA THR A 250 -19.47 50.17 -8.27
C THR A 250 -18.12 50.03 -8.99
N PRO A 251 -18.08 50.20 -10.32
CA PRO A 251 -16.80 50.26 -11.03
C PRO A 251 -16.09 51.56 -10.61
N ILE A 252 -14.85 51.44 -10.15
CA ILE A 252 -13.98 52.60 -9.99
C ILE A 252 -13.38 52.86 -11.36
N SER A 253 -13.88 53.88 -12.05
CA SER A 253 -13.22 54.43 -13.23
C SER A 253 -11.82 54.89 -12.82
N PRO A 254 -10.76 54.53 -13.56
CA PRO A 254 -9.44 55.08 -13.31
C PRO A 254 -9.55 56.61 -13.44
N LEU A 255 -9.19 57.32 -12.37
CA LEU A 255 -9.03 58.77 -12.43
C LEU A 255 -7.99 59.04 -13.52
N LEU A 256 -8.42 59.63 -14.63
CA LEU A 256 -7.52 60.21 -15.63
C LEU A 256 -6.56 61.16 -14.89
N PRO A 257 -5.24 61.15 -15.18
CA PRO A 257 -4.35 62.15 -14.62
C PRO A 257 -4.85 63.52 -15.10
N VAL A 258 -5.14 64.41 -14.15
CA VAL A 258 -5.55 65.78 -14.42
C VAL A 258 -4.43 66.48 -15.18
N SER A 259 -4.63 66.72 -16.48
CA SER A 259 -3.77 67.59 -17.28
C SER A 259 -3.84 69.02 -16.72
N PRO A 260 -2.73 69.71 -16.42
CA PRO A 260 -2.78 71.09 -15.95
C PRO A 260 -3.23 72.00 -17.10
N LEU A 261 -4.35 72.69 -16.89
CA LEU A 261 -4.87 73.76 -17.76
C LEU A 261 -3.84 74.90 -17.85
N LEU A 262 -3.21 75.06 -19.02
CA LEU A 262 -2.43 76.25 -19.36
C LEU A 262 -3.38 77.46 -19.47
N THR A 263 -3.34 78.34 -18.47
CA THR A 263 -4.00 79.65 -18.52
C THR A 263 -3.17 80.60 -19.38
N TYR A 264 -3.63 80.91 -20.59
CA TYR A 264 -3.08 81.94 -21.47
C TYR A 264 -3.69 83.31 -21.11
N LYS A 265 -2.87 84.25 -20.64
CA LYS A 265 -3.24 85.66 -20.41
C LYS A 265 -2.89 86.49 -21.67
N PRO A 266 -3.83 87.19 -22.32
CA PRO A 266 -3.49 88.13 -23.37
C PRO A 266 -2.98 89.46 -22.78
N HIS A 267 -1.84 89.94 -23.29
CA HIS A 267 -1.33 91.29 -23.04
C HIS A 267 -2.18 92.33 -23.81
N GLN A 268 -2.65 93.36 -23.12
CA GLN A 268 -3.12 94.61 -23.73
C GLN A 268 -1.93 95.56 -23.95
N SER A 269 -1.97 96.31 -25.06
CA SER A 269 -0.99 97.32 -25.47
C SER A 269 -0.94 98.52 -24.54
#